data_AF-A0A2U9F3R3-F1
#
_entry.id   AF-A0A2U9F3R3-F1
#
_cell.length_a   1.000
_cell.length_b   1.000
_cell.length_c   1.000
_cell.angle_alpha   90.00
_cell.angle_beta   90.00
_cell.angle_gamma   90.00
#
_symmetry.space_group_name_H-M   'P 1'
#
loop_
_entity.id
_entity.type
_entity.pdbx_description
1 polymer ?
#
loop_
_entity_poly.entity_id
_entity_poly.type
_entity_poly.pdbx_seq_one_letter_code
_entity_poly.pdbx_strand_id
1 'polypeptide(L)'
;FYYTVGTIIDRLGAKPLVLQLPIGAEDDFDGVVDLINMQAITWRGKVDVGAEPTYEEIPADLADKAAEYREKLLETVAESDEELMDKYFGGEELTVEEIKTAIRKMTVASEVYPVLCGSAYKNKGIQPLLDAVIDYLPTPMDVGEVHGHAVGNESEDMTRKPSSDEPFSALAFKIAAHPFFGKLTFVRVYSGVVTPGAQVQNSTKDKKERIGKLFQMHANKENPVDEARAGHIYAFIGLKDTTTGDTLCDIQKPIILESMDFPDPVIQVAIEPKSKADQEKLSLAIQKLAEEDPTFTVKLDEETGQTVIGGMGELHLDVLVDRMKREFKVEANVGAPQVAYRETIRKPVEKLE
;
A
#
# COMPACT_ATOMS: atom_id res chain seq x y z
N PHE A 1 22.71 9.59 5.58
CA PHE A 1 22.62 8.83 4.32
C PHE A 1 23.42 7.53 4.38
N TYR A 2 24.76 7.56 4.39
CA TYR A 2 25.59 6.34 4.40
C TYR A 2 25.27 5.36 5.53
N TYR A 3 25.07 5.88 6.75
CA TYR A 3 24.61 5.06 7.88
C TYR A 3 23.27 4.38 7.59
N THR A 4 22.32 5.10 6.99
CA THR A 4 21.00 4.57 6.61
C THR A 4 21.13 3.44 5.59
N VAL A 5 21.97 3.61 4.57
CA VAL A 5 22.26 2.56 3.57
C VAL A 5 22.83 1.31 4.27
N GLY A 6 23.78 1.48 5.19
CA GLY A 6 24.31 0.38 5.99
C GLY A 6 23.21 -0.33 6.80
N THR A 7 22.33 0.42 7.46
CA THR A 7 21.24 -0.20 8.24
C THR A 7 20.21 -0.94 7.39
N ILE A 8 20.02 -0.57 6.11
CA ILE A 8 19.16 -1.34 5.18
C ILE A 8 19.75 -2.73 4.98
N ILE A 9 21.07 -2.82 4.79
CA ILE A 9 21.77 -4.10 4.64
C ILE A 9 21.71 -4.88 5.95
N ASP A 10 22.15 -4.27 7.06
CA ASP A 10 22.35 -4.98 8.32
C ASP A 10 21.04 -5.42 8.99
N ARG A 11 19.97 -4.62 8.89
CA ARG A 11 18.71 -4.89 9.61
C ARG A 11 17.65 -5.54 8.75
N LEU A 12 17.56 -5.18 7.47
CA LEU A 12 16.54 -5.71 6.56
C LEU A 12 17.06 -6.85 5.69
N GLY A 13 18.39 -7.03 5.58
CA GLY A 13 18.98 -8.04 4.70
C GLY A 13 18.74 -7.76 3.21
N ALA A 14 18.39 -6.52 2.86
CA ALA A 14 18.07 -6.11 1.49
C ALA A 14 19.34 -5.67 0.74
N LYS A 15 19.33 -5.77 -0.61
CA LYS A 15 20.40 -5.26 -1.49
C LYS A 15 20.05 -3.83 -1.98
N PRO A 16 20.54 -2.75 -1.32
CA PRO A 16 20.26 -1.40 -1.75
C PRO A 16 21.06 -1.06 -3.01
N LEU A 17 20.41 -0.42 -3.98
CA LEU A 17 21.06 0.13 -5.16
C LEU A 17 21.07 1.66 -5.06
N VAL A 18 22.21 2.24 -4.69
CA VAL A 18 22.34 3.69 -4.49
C VAL A 18 22.33 4.40 -5.84
N LEU A 19 21.26 5.14 -6.14
CA LEU A 19 21.14 5.92 -7.37
C LEU A 19 21.58 7.38 -7.19
N GLN A 20 21.57 7.86 -5.95
CA GLN A 20 21.86 9.26 -5.63
C GLN A 20 22.74 9.40 -4.40
N LEU A 21 23.60 10.43 -4.41
CA LEU A 21 24.37 10.84 -3.23
C LEU A 21 23.93 12.23 -2.77
N PRO A 22 23.82 12.50 -1.46
CA PRO A 22 23.47 13.83 -0.98
C PRO A 22 24.63 14.82 -1.15
N ILE A 23 24.32 16.04 -1.56
CA ILE A 23 25.23 17.19 -1.55
C ILE A 23 24.99 17.97 -0.25
N GLY A 24 26.00 17.95 0.62
CA GLY A 24 25.89 18.48 1.98
C GLY A 24 25.11 17.56 2.93
N ALA A 25 24.92 18.01 4.17
CA ALA A 25 24.21 17.28 5.20
C ALA A 25 23.43 18.24 6.10
N GLU A 26 22.34 17.75 6.70
CA GLU A 26 21.53 18.47 7.67
C GLU A 26 21.07 19.85 7.15
N ASP A 27 21.63 20.93 7.70
CA ASP A 27 21.32 22.31 7.33
C ASP A 27 21.92 22.74 6.01
N ASP A 28 23.10 22.23 5.68
CA ASP A 28 23.83 22.49 4.44
C ASP A 28 23.41 21.56 3.29
N PHE A 29 22.30 20.82 3.44
CA PHE A 29 21.77 19.98 2.37
C PHE A 29 21.22 20.84 1.22
N ASP A 30 21.94 20.85 0.11
CA ASP A 30 21.67 21.72 -1.05
C ASP A 30 21.32 20.97 -2.33
N GLY A 31 21.45 19.64 -2.36
CA GLY A 31 21.12 18.90 -3.56
C GLY A 31 21.44 17.43 -3.49
N VAL A 32 21.36 16.79 -4.64
CA VAL A 32 21.70 15.38 -4.83
C VAL A 32 22.55 15.23 -6.08
N VAL A 33 23.52 14.32 -6.06
CA VAL A 33 24.23 13.86 -7.24
C VAL A 33 23.44 12.70 -7.81
N ASP A 34 22.99 12.84 -9.05
CA ASP A 34 22.43 11.74 -9.83
C ASP A 34 23.58 10.91 -10.41
N LEU A 35 23.73 9.68 -9.91
CA LEU A 35 24.77 8.78 -10.37
C LEU A 35 24.44 8.18 -11.74
N ILE A 36 23.20 8.28 -12.24
CA ILE A 36 22.81 7.72 -13.53
C ILE A 36 23.32 8.62 -14.67
N ASN A 37 22.99 9.91 -14.58
CA ASN A 37 23.39 10.94 -15.54
C ASN A 37 24.75 11.59 -15.21
N MET A 38 25.33 11.28 -14.05
CA MET A 38 26.58 11.86 -13.55
C MET A 38 26.53 13.39 -13.44
N GLN A 39 25.46 13.92 -12.85
CA GLN A 39 25.22 15.35 -12.69
C GLN A 39 24.79 15.71 -11.28
N ALA A 40 25.15 16.90 -10.81
CA ALA A 40 24.62 17.45 -9.57
C ALA A 40 23.30 18.17 -9.84
N ILE A 41 22.29 17.84 -9.05
CA ILE A 41 20.97 18.47 -9.05
C ILE A 41 20.86 19.28 -7.76
N THR A 42 20.91 20.60 -7.88
CA THR A 42 20.95 21.50 -6.72
C THR A 42 19.69 22.36 -6.61
N TRP A 43 19.30 22.60 -5.36
CA TRP A 43 18.26 23.56 -4.97
C TRP A 43 18.82 24.44 -3.85
N ARG A 44 19.50 25.52 -4.25
CA ARG A 44 20.18 26.42 -3.30
C ARG A 44 19.18 27.33 -2.59
N GLY A 45 19.38 27.52 -1.30
CA GLY A 45 18.58 28.44 -0.48
C GLY A 45 17.22 27.88 -0.05
N LYS A 46 16.24 28.77 0.16
CA LYS A 46 14.87 28.41 0.52
C LYS A 46 14.06 28.15 -0.74
N VAL A 47 13.52 26.95 -0.84
CA VAL A 47 12.92 26.42 -2.06
C VAL A 47 11.42 26.31 -1.86
N ASP A 48 10.67 27.00 -2.71
CA ASP A 48 9.22 26.86 -2.76
C ASP A 48 8.84 25.51 -3.40
N VAL A 49 7.63 25.04 -3.09
CA VAL A 49 7.11 23.78 -3.63
C VAL A 49 7.06 23.88 -5.16
N GLY A 50 7.72 22.94 -5.84
CA GLY A 50 7.72 22.87 -7.31
C GLY A 50 8.75 23.76 -8.00
N ALA A 51 9.71 24.33 -7.28
CA ALA A 51 10.82 25.04 -7.92
C ALA A 51 11.65 24.11 -8.81
N GLU A 52 12.12 24.63 -9.95
CA GLU A 52 12.94 23.88 -10.88
C GLU A 52 14.34 23.64 -10.30
N PRO A 53 14.91 22.43 -10.47
CA PRO A 53 16.30 22.16 -10.11
C PRO A 53 17.28 22.89 -11.03
N THR A 54 18.46 23.19 -10.50
CA THR A 54 19.61 23.56 -11.32
C THR A 54 20.49 22.33 -11.52
N TYR A 55 20.86 22.06 -12.77
CA TYR A 55 21.81 21.01 -13.13
C TYR A 55 23.21 21.61 -13.23
N GLU A 56 24.14 21.07 -12.46
CA GLU A 56 25.52 21.54 -12.36
C GLU A 56 26.50 20.35 -12.43
N GLU A 57 27.78 20.63 -12.62
CA GLU A 57 28.83 19.61 -12.49
C GLU A 57 28.93 19.10 -11.05
N ILE A 58 29.35 17.85 -10.91
CA ILE A 58 29.52 17.22 -9.60
C ILE A 58 30.57 18.00 -8.80
N PRO A 59 30.26 18.43 -7.55
CA PRO A 59 31.24 19.08 -6.68
C PRO A 59 32.52 18.25 -6.52
N ALA A 60 33.68 18.90 -6.57
CA ALA A 60 34.98 18.22 -6.56
C ALA A 60 35.22 17.37 -5.29
N ASP A 61 34.62 17.76 -4.17
CA ASP A 61 34.66 17.03 -2.90
C ASP A 61 33.85 15.72 -2.92
N LEU A 62 32.91 15.59 -3.86
CA LEU A 62 32.08 14.40 -4.06
C LEU A 62 32.46 13.60 -5.30
N ALA A 63 33.34 14.10 -6.17
CA ALA A 63 33.71 13.44 -7.42
C ALA A 63 34.25 12.02 -7.20
N ASP A 64 35.19 11.83 -6.27
CA ASP A 64 35.77 10.50 -5.98
C ASP A 64 34.72 9.52 -5.45
N LYS A 65 33.83 10.00 -4.56
CA LYS A 65 32.74 9.17 -4.02
C LYS A 65 31.68 8.88 -5.08
N ALA A 66 31.35 9.83 -5.93
CA ALA A 66 30.43 9.63 -7.03
C ALA A 66 30.96 8.57 -8.00
N ALA A 67 32.27 8.61 -8.32
CA ALA A 67 32.92 7.58 -9.12
C ALA A 67 32.87 6.19 -8.45
N GLU A 68 33.20 6.09 -7.15
CA GLU A 68 33.15 4.83 -6.40
C GLU A 68 31.73 4.21 -6.39
N TYR A 69 30.71 5.02 -6.10
CA TYR A 69 29.33 4.54 -6.06
C TYR A 69 28.76 4.29 -7.47
N ARG A 70 29.23 5.03 -8.48
CA ARG A 70 28.90 4.75 -9.88
C ARG A 70 29.44 3.39 -10.31
N GLU A 71 30.69 3.06 -9.94
CA GLU A 71 31.28 1.76 -10.26
C GLU A 71 30.47 0.62 -9.62
N LYS A 72 30.12 0.73 -8.34
CA LYS A 72 29.26 -0.25 -7.64
C LYS A 72 27.87 -0.39 -8.26
N LEU A 73 27.29 0.74 -8.70
CA LEU A 73 26.00 0.74 -9.41
C LEU A 73 26.13 -0.03 -10.71
N LEU A 74 27.15 0.28 -11.52
CA LEU A 74 27.38 -0.37 -12.81
C LEU A 74 27.69 -1.86 -12.67
N GLU A 75 28.49 -2.24 -11.68
CA GLU A 75 28.77 -3.65 -11.36
C GLU A 75 27.46 -4.41 -11.05
N THR A 76 26.62 -3.86 -10.16
CA THR A 76 25.33 -4.48 -9.81
C THR A 76 24.38 -4.55 -10.99
N VAL A 77 24.37 -3.52 -11.85
CA VAL A 77 23.55 -3.48 -13.06
C VAL A 77 24.03 -4.49 -14.10
N ALA A 78 25.34 -4.65 -14.24
CA ALA A 78 25.95 -5.62 -15.14
C ALA A 78 25.65 -7.07 -14.72
N GLU A 79 25.56 -7.35 -13.41
CA GLU A 79 25.16 -8.67 -12.90
C GLU A 79 23.74 -9.10 -13.33
N SER A 80 22.89 -8.17 -13.75
CA SER A 80 21.47 -8.44 -14.06
C SER A 80 21.21 -9.09 -15.42
N ASP A 81 22.18 -9.00 -16.33
CA ASP A 81 22.04 -9.48 -17.71
C ASP A 81 23.41 -9.90 -18.29
N GLU A 82 23.48 -11.08 -18.91
CA GLU A 82 24.73 -11.61 -19.50
C GLU A 82 25.30 -10.66 -20.55
N GLU A 83 24.46 -9.99 -21.35
CA GLU A 83 24.92 -9.03 -22.36
C GLU A 83 25.53 -7.77 -21.73
N LEU A 84 24.97 -7.29 -20.61
CA LEU A 84 25.51 -6.13 -19.89
C LEU A 84 26.79 -6.49 -19.15
N MET A 85 26.88 -7.72 -18.64
CA MET A 85 28.07 -8.27 -18.01
C MET A 85 29.24 -8.33 -18.99
N ASP A 86 29.01 -8.86 -20.20
CA ASP A 86 30.03 -8.94 -21.25
C ASP A 86 30.52 -7.55 -21.69
N LYS A 87 29.62 -6.58 -21.86
CA LYS A 87 29.98 -5.19 -22.17
C LYS A 87 30.84 -4.56 -21.06
N TYR A 88 30.45 -4.76 -19.80
CA TYR A 88 31.17 -4.23 -18.66
C TYR A 88 32.59 -4.80 -18.56
N PHE A 89 32.77 -6.12 -18.71
CA PHE A 89 34.10 -6.74 -18.75
C PHE A 89 34.91 -6.37 -20.00
N GLY A 90 34.23 -6.09 -21.12
CA GLY A 90 34.84 -5.56 -22.34
C GLY A 90 35.34 -4.12 -22.23
N GLY A 91 34.98 -3.41 -21.14
CA GLY A 91 35.31 -2.00 -20.95
C GLY A 91 34.44 -1.05 -21.79
N GLU A 92 33.29 -1.52 -22.29
CA GLU A 92 32.32 -0.68 -22.98
C GLU A 92 31.44 0.07 -21.97
N GLU A 93 31.22 1.36 -22.19
CA GLU A 93 30.34 2.16 -21.33
C GLU A 93 28.87 1.80 -21.59
N LEU A 94 28.16 1.43 -20.53
CA LEU A 94 26.72 1.19 -20.57
C LEU A 94 25.97 2.50 -20.78
N THR A 95 25.00 2.51 -21.69
CA THR A 95 24.16 3.68 -21.93
C THR A 95 23.19 3.92 -20.78
N VAL A 96 22.73 5.16 -20.61
CA VAL A 96 21.74 5.51 -19.57
C VAL A 96 20.45 4.71 -19.72
N GLU A 97 19.99 4.46 -20.96
CA GLU A 97 18.77 3.69 -21.22
C GLU A 97 18.91 2.22 -20.83
N GLU A 98 20.05 1.60 -21.12
CA GLU A 98 20.37 0.23 -20.70
C GLU A 98 20.39 0.13 -19.17
N ILE A 99 21.06 1.07 -18.50
CA ILE A 99 21.12 1.13 -17.04
C ILE A 99 19.72 1.24 -16.44
N LYS A 100 18.89 2.17 -16.93
CA LYS A 100 17.52 2.34 -16.42
C LYS A 100 16.67 1.08 -16.62
N THR A 101 16.78 0.45 -17.79
CA THR A 101 16.03 -0.77 -18.11
C THR A 101 16.41 -1.93 -17.19
N ALA A 102 17.70 -2.12 -16.96
CA ALA A 102 18.21 -3.13 -16.03
C ALA A 102 17.77 -2.87 -14.57
N ILE A 103 17.87 -1.61 -14.11
CA ILE A 103 17.39 -1.23 -12.77
C ILE A 103 15.91 -1.54 -12.62
N ARG A 104 15.09 -1.20 -13.61
CA ARG A 104 13.66 -1.52 -13.59
C ARG A 104 13.42 -3.03 -13.51
N LYS A 105 14.10 -3.83 -14.33
CA LYS A 105 13.98 -5.30 -14.33
C LYS A 105 14.26 -5.88 -12.94
N MET A 106 15.39 -5.49 -12.33
CA MET A 106 15.77 -5.94 -10.98
C MET A 106 14.81 -5.43 -9.89
N THR A 107 14.31 -4.19 -10.03
CA THR A 107 13.38 -3.59 -9.06
C THR A 107 12.02 -4.28 -9.09
N VAL A 108 11.51 -4.57 -10.29
CA VAL A 108 10.25 -5.31 -10.49
C VAL A 108 10.37 -6.75 -9.96
N ALA A 109 11.53 -7.40 -10.16
CA ALA A 109 11.83 -8.71 -9.61
C ALA A 109 12.08 -8.71 -8.08
N SER A 110 12.10 -7.53 -7.43
CA SER A 110 12.40 -7.35 -6.01
C SER A 110 13.80 -7.86 -5.59
N GLU A 111 14.76 -7.88 -6.53
CA GLU A 111 16.15 -8.30 -6.27
C GLU A 111 17.00 -7.17 -5.68
N VAL A 112 16.71 -5.93 -6.10
CA VAL A 112 17.39 -4.72 -5.63
C VAL A 112 16.38 -3.65 -5.28
N TYR A 113 16.78 -2.76 -4.37
CA TYR A 113 15.95 -1.64 -3.92
C TYR A 113 16.64 -0.31 -4.23
N PRO A 114 16.17 0.46 -5.22
CA PRO A 114 16.69 1.78 -5.53
C PRO A 114 16.66 2.72 -4.32
N VAL A 115 17.82 3.25 -3.94
CA VAL A 115 17.97 4.22 -2.84
C VAL A 115 18.21 5.61 -3.42
N LEU A 116 17.28 6.50 -3.11
CA LEU A 116 17.34 7.92 -3.42
C LEU A 116 17.49 8.75 -2.14
N CYS A 117 17.79 10.03 -2.28
CA CYS A 117 17.85 10.94 -1.13
C CYS A 117 17.15 12.27 -1.42
N GLY A 118 16.66 12.92 -0.37
CA GLY A 118 15.93 14.16 -0.48
C GLY A 118 15.42 14.62 0.88
N SER A 119 14.86 15.83 0.91
CA SER A 119 14.24 16.42 2.09
C SER A 119 12.84 16.93 1.73
N ALA A 120 11.81 16.20 2.16
CA ALA A 120 10.42 16.62 1.99
C ALA A 120 10.12 17.93 2.74
N TYR A 121 10.75 18.14 3.90
CA TYR A 121 10.58 19.37 4.68
C TYR A 121 11.17 20.60 4.00
N LYS A 122 12.31 20.45 3.31
CA LYS A 122 13.00 21.54 2.60
C LYS A 122 12.60 21.64 1.12
N ASN A 123 11.69 20.78 0.64
CA ASN A 123 11.27 20.67 -0.77
C ASN A 123 12.42 20.39 -1.76
N LYS A 124 13.45 19.64 -1.34
CA LYS A 124 14.62 19.33 -2.17
C LYS A 124 14.66 17.85 -2.50
N GLY A 125 14.84 17.46 -3.76
CA GLY A 125 14.98 16.04 -4.16
C GLY A 125 13.67 15.25 -4.25
N ILE A 126 12.50 15.89 -4.22
CA ILE A 126 11.20 15.20 -4.41
C ILE A 126 10.95 14.91 -5.89
N GLN A 127 11.36 15.80 -6.79
CA GLN A 127 11.16 15.66 -8.23
C GLN A 127 11.88 14.41 -8.77
N PRO A 128 13.18 14.18 -8.48
CA PRO A 128 13.85 12.96 -8.93
C PRO A 128 13.27 11.67 -8.33
N LEU A 129 12.65 11.75 -7.14
CA LEU A 129 11.93 10.62 -6.56
C LEU A 129 10.69 10.29 -7.39
N LEU A 130 9.94 11.30 -7.86
CA LEU A 130 8.79 11.08 -8.73
C LEU A 130 9.20 10.52 -10.09
N ASP A 131 10.31 11.00 -10.66
CA ASP A 131 10.86 10.46 -11.90
C ASP A 131 11.29 8.99 -11.72
N ALA A 132 11.97 8.65 -10.63
CA ALA A 132 12.36 7.28 -10.30
C ALA A 132 11.16 6.35 -10.09
N VAL A 133 10.04 6.85 -9.57
CA VAL A 133 8.79 6.09 -9.46
C VAL A 133 8.26 5.70 -10.84
N ILE A 134 8.34 6.61 -11.81
CA ILE A 134 7.88 6.35 -13.19
C ILE A 134 8.84 5.39 -13.91
N ASP A 135 10.15 5.58 -13.70
CA ASP A 135 11.19 4.81 -14.40
C ASP A 135 11.30 3.37 -13.88
N TYR A 136 11.22 3.15 -12.56
CA TYR A 136 11.61 1.87 -11.95
C TYR A 136 10.48 1.06 -11.31
N LEU A 137 9.34 1.67 -10.93
CA LEU A 137 8.25 0.89 -10.32
C LEU A 137 7.41 0.15 -11.38
N PRO A 138 6.78 -0.99 -11.01
CA PRO A 138 5.99 -1.78 -11.93
C PRO A 138 4.72 -1.06 -12.36
N THR A 139 4.36 -1.28 -13.62
CA THR A 139 3.03 -0.97 -14.14
C THR A 139 2.08 -2.17 -13.93
N PRO A 140 0.76 -2.00 -14.07
CA PRO A 140 -0.19 -3.11 -13.97
C PRO A 140 0.09 -4.23 -14.98
N MET A 141 0.77 -3.94 -16.10
CA MET A 141 1.18 -4.93 -17.09
C MET A 141 2.41 -5.72 -16.65
N ASP A 142 3.32 -5.10 -15.89
CA ASP A 142 4.56 -5.73 -15.40
C ASP A 142 4.27 -6.73 -14.28
N VAL A 143 3.21 -6.50 -13.48
CA VAL A 143 2.76 -7.44 -12.44
C VAL A 143 2.19 -8.73 -13.05
N GLY A 144 1.67 -8.67 -14.29
CA GLY A 144 1.14 -9.83 -14.99
C GLY A 144 -0.25 -10.26 -14.52
N GLU A 145 -0.48 -11.57 -14.43
CA GLU A 145 -1.78 -12.14 -14.10
C GLU A 145 -2.04 -12.13 -12.59
N VAL A 146 -3.29 -11.87 -12.22
CA VAL A 146 -3.72 -12.00 -10.83
C VAL A 146 -4.21 -13.41 -10.58
N HIS A 147 -3.70 -14.00 -9.52
CA HIS A 147 -4.08 -15.32 -9.06
C HIS A 147 -5.28 -15.24 -8.11
N GLY A 148 -6.16 -16.23 -8.22
CA GLY A 148 -7.32 -16.45 -7.37
C GLY A 148 -7.78 -17.89 -7.46
N HIS A 149 -8.92 -18.21 -6.87
CA HIS A 149 -9.51 -19.55 -6.90
C HIS A 149 -10.99 -19.52 -7.26
N ALA A 150 -11.51 -20.68 -7.66
CA ALA A 150 -12.93 -20.86 -7.97
C ALA A 150 -13.79 -20.77 -6.69
N VAL A 151 -14.99 -20.21 -6.80
CA VAL A 151 -15.93 -20.11 -5.67
C VAL A 151 -16.29 -21.51 -5.15
N GLY A 152 -15.99 -21.77 -3.88
CA GLY A 152 -16.27 -23.05 -3.22
C GLY A 152 -15.24 -24.16 -3.46
N ASN A 153 -14.15 -23.86 -4.18
CA ASN A 153 -13.04 -24.80 -4.37
C ASN A 153 -11.69 -24.07 -4.38
N GLU A 154 -11.04 -24.01 -3.21
CA GLU A 154 -9.71 -23.39 -3.03
C GLU A 154 -8.58 -24.10 -3.78
N SER A 155 -8.80 -25.34 -4.25
CA SER A 155 -7.78 -26.11 -4.98
C SER A 155 -7.79 -25.85 -6.49
N GLU A 156 -8.75 -25.09 -7.01
CA GLU A 156 -8.83 -24.75 -8.42
C GLU A 156 -8.32 -23.33 -8.66
N ASP A 157 -7.03 -23.24 -9.02
CA ASP A 157 -6.38 -21.97 -9.35
C ASP A 157 -6.98 -21.37 -10.63
N MET A 158 -7.35 -20.10 -10.53
CA MET A 158 -7.82 -19.29 -11.64
C MET A 158 -6.96 -18.05 -11.78
N THR A 159 -6.70 -17.64 -13.02
CA THR A 159 -6.00 -16.39 -13.29
C THR A 159 -6.85 -15.40 -14.06
N ARG A 160 -6.52 -14.11 -13.90
CA ARG A 160 -7.09 -13.00 -14.65
C ARG A 160 -5.97 -12.15 -15.21
N LYS A 161 -5.97 -11.93 -16.53
CA LYS A 161 -5.03 -11.03 -17.19
C LYS A 161 -5.47 -9.58 -17.00
N PRO A 162 -4.52 -8.64 -16.90
CA PRO A 162 -4.81 -7.21 -16.79
C PRO A 162 -5.23 -6.65 -18.15
N SER A 163 -6.39 -7.08 -18.65
CA SER A 163 -6.98 -6.63 -19.93
C SER A 163 -8.42 -6.17 -19.73
N SER A 164 -8.83 -5.18 -20.52
CA SER A 164 -10.22 -4.71 -20.59
C SER A 164 -11.17 -5.73 -21.22
N ASP A 165 -10.66 -6.66 -22.02
CA ASP A 165 -11.46 -7.67 -22.72
C ASP A 165 -11.76 -8.89 -21.85
N GLU A 166 -11.08 -9.00 -20.72
CA GLU A 166 -11.32 -10.07 -19.76
C GLU A 166 -12.57 -9.82 -18.89
N PRO A 167 -13.12 -10.86 -18.27
CA PRO A 167 -14.24 -10.71 -17.34
C PRO A 167 -13.87 -9.78 -16.20
N PHE A 168 -14.82 -8.98 -15.71
CA PHE A 168 -14.58 -8.05 -14.62
C PHE A 168 -14.08 -8.76 -13.36
N SER A 169 -12.98 -8.29 -12.79
CA SER A 169 -12.51 -8.67 -11.46
C SER A 169 -11.85 -7.48 -10.75
N ALA A 170 -12.21 -7.31 -9.48
CA ALA A 170 -11.71 -6.23 -8.64
C ALA A 170 -11.66 -6.64 -7.17
N LEU A 171 -10.74 -6.05 -6.42
CA LEU A 171 -10.61 -6.24 -4.98
C LEU A 171 -10.99 -4.96 -4.25
N ALA A 172 -11.91 -5.05 -3.29
CA ALA A 172 -12.21 -3.96 -2.37
C ALA A 172 -11.14 -3.93 -1.27
N PHE A 173 -10.34 -2.86 -1.18
CA PHE A 173 -9.22 -2.79 -0.22
C PHE A 173 -9.44 -1.76 0.88
N LYS A 174 -10.39 -0.84 0.72
CA LYS A 174 -10.69 0.17 1.73
C LYS A 174 -12.14 0.62 1.64
N ILE A 175 -12.75 0.80 2.79
CA ILE A 175 -14.07 1.42 2.92
C ILE A 175 -13.92 2.71 3.70
N ALA A 176 -14.59 3.75 3.25
CA ALA A 176 -14.64 5.03 3.95
C ALA A 176 -16.05 5.61 3.93
N ALA A 177 -16.53 6.07 5.08
CA ALA A 177 -17.73 6.89 5.14
C ALA A 177 -17.43 8.31 4.66
N HIS A 178 -18.14 8.75 3.61
CA HIS A 178 -18.12 10.11 3.11
C HIS A 178 -19.39 10.89 3.52
N PRO A 179 -19.29 12.14 4.01
CA PRO A 179 -20.44 12.90 4.50
C PRO A 179 -21.58 13.09 3.48
N PHE A 180 -21.23 13.25 2.19
CA PHE A 180 -22.20 13.55 1.13
C PHE A 180 -22.66 12.32 0.34
N PHE A 181 -21.79 11.31 0.21
CA PHE A 181 -22.00 10.18 -0.70
C PHE A 181 -22.25 8.86 0.04
N GLY A 182 -22.18 8.87 1.39
CA GLY A 182 -22.34 7.67 2.20
C GLY A 182 -21.11 6.77 2.12
N LYS A 183 -21.31 5.45 2.02
CA LYS A 183 -20.25 4.45 2.00
C LYS A 183 -19.52 4.46 0.64
N LEU A 184 -18.24 4.83 0.65
CA LEU A 184 -17.31 4.70 -0.48
C LEU A 184 -16.52 3.40 -0.32
N THR A 185 -16.56 2.55 -1.34
CA THR A 185 -15.73 1.34 -1.40
C THR A 185 -14.64 1.55 -2.43
N PHE A 186 -13.39 1.65 -1.98
CA PHE A 186 -12.23 1.73 -2.85
C PHE A 186 -11.90 0.35 -3.38
N VAL A 187 -11.90 0.25 -4.70
CA VAL A 187 -11.66 -0.99 -5.42
C VAL A 187 -10.49 -0.82 -6.37
N ARG A 188 -9.64 -1.85 -6.41
CA ARG A 188 -8.62 -2.02 -7.43
C ARG A 188 -9.20 -2.93 -8.51
N VAL A 189 -9.33 -2.44 -9.74
CA VAL A 189 -9.79 -3.26 -10.87
C VAL A 189 -8.59 -3.93 -11.50
N TYR A 190 -8.62 -5.26 -11.56
CA TYR A 190 -7.55 -6.06 -12.12
C TYR A 190 -7.84 -6.45 -13.56
N SER A 191 -9.07 -6.85 -13.87
CA SER A 191 -9.48 -7.23 -15.23
C SER A 191 -10.87 -6.69 -15.57
N GLY A 192 -11.12 -6.55 -16.86
CA GLY A 192 -12.40 -6.15 -17.44
C GLY A 192 -12.76 -4.68 -17.26
N VAL A 193 -14.02 -4.38 -17.55
CA VAL A 193 -14.61 -3.03 -17.47
C VAL A 193 -15.97 -3.13 -16.82
N VAL A 194 -16.32 -2.13 -16.02
CA VAL A 194 -17.65 -2.02 -15.43
C VAL A 194 -18.20 -0.61 -15.52
N THR A 195 -19.50 -0.50 -15.77
CA THR A 195 -20.21 0.77 -15.91
C THR A 195 -21.15 1.02 -14.72
N PRO A 196 -21.46 2.28 -14.39
CA PRO A 196 -22.47 2.62 -13.40
C PRO A 196 -23.81 1.95 -13.74
N GLY A 197 -24.45 1.34 -12.74
CA GLY A 197 -25.72 0.62 -12.87
C GLY A 197 -25.58 -0.87 -13.13
N ALA A 198 -24.39 -1.37 -13.48
CA ALA A 198 -24.12 -2.79 -13.70
C ALA A 198 -24.29 -3.62 -12.42
N GLN A 199 -24.66 -4.89 -12.59
CA GLN A 199 -24.72 -5.87 -11.52
C GLN A 199 -23.44 -6.69 -11.51
N VAL A 200 -22.80 -6.78 -10.36
CA VAL A 200 -21.59 -7.58 -10.12
C VAL A 200 -21.85 -8.57 -8.99
N GLN A 201 -21.03 -9.60 -8.88
CA GLN A 201 -21.09 -10.56 -7.78
C GLN A 201 -19.97 -10.27 -6.79
N ASN A 202 -20.30 -10.18 -5.51
CA ASN A 202 -19.33 -10.34 -4.44
C ASN A 202 -19.12 -11.85 -4.27
N SER A 203 -18.03 -12.37 -4.82
CA SER A 203 -17.73 -13.81 -4.83
C SER A 203 -17.36 -14.35 -3.46
N THR A 204 -16.77 -13.53 -2.59
CA THR A 204 -16.43 -13.91 -1.21
C THR A 204 -17.68 -14.21 -0.37
N LYS A 205 -18.77 -13.46 -0.59
CA LYS A 205 -20.03 -13.59 0.18
C LYS A 205 -21.17 -14.24 -0.59
N ASP A 206 -20.93 -14.60 -1.84
CA ASP A 206 -21.94 -15.06 -2.81
C ASP A 206 -23.20 -14.16 -2.88
N LYS A 207 -22.97 -12.84 -2.93
CA LYS A 207 -24.05 -11.84 -2.99
C LYS A 207 -23.98 -11.01 -4.25
N LYS A 208 -25.14 -10.68 -4.82
CA LYS A 208 -25.24 -9.79 -5.97
C LYS A 208 -25.28 -8.34 -5.51
N GLU A 209 -24.38 -7.54 -6.06
CA GLU A 209 -24.25 -6.12 -5.79
C GLU A 209 -24.56 -5.30 -7.03
N ARG A 210 -25.03 -4.07 -6.84
CA ARG A 210 -25.28 -3.14 -7.94
C ARG A 210 -24.42 -1.90 -7.75
N ILE A 211 -23.60 -1.61 -8.74
CA ILE A 211 -22.76 -0.42 -8.75
C ILE A 211 -23.65 0.77 -9.04
N GLY A 212 -23.68 1.75 -8.14
CA GLY A 212 -24.47 2.97 -8.30
C GLY A 212 -23.73 4.01 -9.12
N LYS A 213 -22.73 4.65 -8.52
CA LYS A 213 -21.87 5.66 -9.15
C LYS A 213 -20.40 5.30 -8.95
N LEU A 214 -19.58 5.77 -9.89
CA LEU A 214 -18.14 5.58 -9.91
C LEU A 214 -17.46 6.94 -9.76
N PHE A 215 -16.44 7.00 -8.91
CA PHE A 215 -15.62 8.19 -8.72
C PHE A 215 -14.14 7.83 -8.79
N GLN A 216 -13.36 8.72 -9.38
CA GLN A 216 -11.92 8.76 -9.24
C GLN A 216 -11.57 9.88 -8.26
N MET A 217 -10.98 9.50 -7.12
CA MET A 217 -10.59 10.45 -6.08
C MET A 217 -9.25 11.08 -6.47
N HIS A 218 -9.25 12.39 -6.75
CA HIS A 218 -8.02 13.17 -6.90
C HIS A 218 -7.68 13.88 -5.58
N ALA A 219 -6.51 14.50 -5.51
CA ALA A 219 -6.02 15.15 -4.30
C ALA A 219 -6.97 16.19 -3.69
N ASN A 220 -7.79 16.87 -4.50
CA ASN A 220 -8.69 17.93 -4.05
C ASN A 220 -10.13 17.84 -4.59
N LYS A 221 -10.43 16.84 -5.43
CA LYS A 221 -11.71 16.75 -6.15
C LYS A 221 -12.11 15.31 -6.38
N GLU A 222 -13.41 15.05 -6.26
CA GLU A 222 -14.03 13.80 -6.66
C GLU A 222 -14.50 13.91 -8.12
N ASN A 223 -13.84 13.20 -9.02
CA ASN A 223 -14.20 13.20 -10.43
C ASN A 223 -15.13 12.02 -10.72
N PRO A 224 -16.42 12.24 -11.08
CA PRO A 224 -17.28 11.15 -11.51
C PRO A 224 -16.75 10.59 -12.85
N VAL A 225 -16.76 9.26 -12.98
CA VAL A 225 -16.31 8.56 -14.20
C VAL A 225 -17.43 7.69 -14.74
N ASP A 226 -17.49 7.56 -16.08
CA ASP A 226 -18.53 6.78 -16.76
C ASP A 226 -18.25 5.29 -16.81
N GLU A 227 -17.00 4.88 -16.57
CA GLU A 227 -16.59 3.47 -16.55
C GLU A 227 -15.34 3.28 -15.69
N ALA A 228 -15.22 2.09 -15.11
CA ALA A 228 -14.05 1.63 -14.39
C ALA A 228 -13.33 0.56 -15.21
N ARG A 229 -12.06 0.80 -15.54
CA ARG A 229 -11.23 -0.08 -16.39
C ARG A 229 -10.15 -0.80 -15.58
N ALA A 230 -9.72 -1.95 -16.09
CA ALA A 230 -8.55 -2.68 -15.59
C ALA A 230 -7.34 -1.76 -15.38
N GLY A 231 -6.59 -2.02 -14.30
CA GLY A 231 -5.36 -1.31 -13.96
C GLY A 231 -5.54 0.01 -13.20
N HIS A 232 -6.78 0.42 -12.91
CA HIS A 232 -7.08 1.66 -12.18
C HIS A 232 -7.72 1.40 -10.81
N ILE A 233 -7.71 2.43 -9.95
CA ILE A 233 -8.36 2.43 -8.63
C ILE A 233 -9.53 3.40 -8.68
N TYR A 234 -10.69 2.95 -8.20
CA TYR A 234 -11.92 3.73 -8.19
C TYR A 234 -12.61 3.62 -6.84
N ALA A 235 -13.47 4.59 -6.55
CA ALA A 235 -14.41 4.55 -5.44
C ALA A 235 -15.82 4.25 -5.95
N PHE A 236 -16.38 3.13 -5.50
CA PHE A 236 -17.73 2.68 -5.85
C PHE A 236 -18.71 3.10 -4.76
N ILE A 237 -19.90 3.53 -5.17
CA ILE A 237 -21.04 3.85 -4.29
C ILE A 237 -22.19 2.92 -4.58
N GLY A 238 -22.93 2.56 -3.52
CA GLY A 238 -24.18 1.78 -3.62
C GLY A 238 -24.02 0.29 -3.34
N LEU A 239 -22.79 -0.15 -3.03
CA LEU A 239 -22.52 -1.49 -2.54
C LEU A 239 -23.04 -1.64 -1.11
N LYS A 240 -23.79 -2.71 -0.83
CA LYS A 240 -24.43 -2.92 0.48
C LYS A 240 -23.58 -3.80 1.38
N ASP A 241 -23.23 -4.98 0.90
CA ASP A 241 -22.62 -6.06 1.67
C ASP A 241 -21.10 -6.20 1.43
N THR A 242 -20.47 -5.30 0.66
CA THR A 242 -19.02 -5.33 0.42
C THR A 242 -18.22 -4.82 1.62
N THR A 243 -17.21 -5.58 2.03
CA THR A 243 -16.20 -5.26 3.05
C THR A 243 -14.79 -5.16 2.46
N THR A 244 -13.84 -4.62 3.22
CA THR A 244 -12.40 -4.69 2.88
C THR A 244 -11.96 -6.15 2.78
N GLY A 245 -11.25 -6.50 1.71
CA GLY A 245 -10.81 -7.87 1.39
C GLY A 245 -11.76 -8.62 0.43
N ASP A 246 -12.96 -8.09 0.17
CA ASP A 246 -13.93 -8.77 -0.69
C ASP A 246 -13.56 -8.65 -2.18
N THR A 247 -13.84 -9.71 -2.93
CA THR A 247 -13.70 -9.73 -4.39
C THR A 247 -15.03 -9.41 -5.08
N LEU A 248 -15.00 -8.46 -6.02
CA LEU A 248 -16.10 -8.13 -6.93
C LEU A 248 -15.77 -8.67 -8.33
N CYS A 249 -16.62 -9.50 -8.89
CA CYS A 249 -16.40 -10.13 -10.19
C CYS A 249 -17.65 -10.14 -11.09
N ASP A 250 -17.44 -10.54 -12.34
CA ASP A 250 -18.53 -10.84 -13.27
C ASP A 250 -19.35 -12.05 -12.79
N ILE A 251 -20.68 -11.97 -12.93
CA ILE A 251 -21.63 -13.00 -12.47
C ILE A 251 -21.47 -14.32 -13.24
N GLN A 252 -21.06 -14.25 -14.51
CA GLN A 252 -20.92 -15.45 -15.35
C GLN A 252 -19.60 -16.19 -15.12
N LYS A 253 -18.59 -15.49 -14.59
CA LYS A 253 -17.24 -16.03 -14.40
C LYS A 253 -16.70 -15.63 -13.02
N PRO A 254 -17.29 -16.18 -11.95
CA PRO A 254 -16.90 -15.83 -10.60
C PRO A 254 -15.47 -16.28 -10.31
N ILE A 255 -14.75 -15.47 -9.53
CA ILE A 255 -13.39 -15.72 -9.07
C ILE A 255 -13.25 -15.09 -7.68
N ILE A 256 -12.53 -15.74 -6.77
CA ILE A 256 -12.13 -15.16 -5.49
C ILE A 256 -10.65 -14.83 -5.60
N LEU A 257 -10.31 -13.55 -5.51
CA LEU A 257 -8.91 -13.11 -5.43
C LEU A 257 -8.40 -13.35 -4.02
N GLU A 258 -7.09 -13.52 -3.88
CA GLU A 258 -6.47 -13.74 -2.57
C GLU A 258 -6.84 -12.63 -1.59
N SER A 259 -7.56 -13.01 -0.53
CA SER A 259 -7.98 -12.11 0.54
C SER A 259 -6.82 -11.87 1.49
N MET A 260 -6.65 -10.63 1.95
CA MET A 260 -5.71 -10.32 3.02
C MET A 260 -6.08 -11.12 4.28
N ASP A 261 -5.11 -11.88 4.83
CA ASP A 261 -5.25 -12.51 6.13
C ASP A 261 -5.14 -11.42 7.22
N PHE A 262 -6.18 -11.30 8.05
CA PHE A 262 -6.21 -10.31 9.13
C PHE A 262 -5.79 -10.98 10.43
N PRO A 263 -4.70 -10.52 11.07
CA PRO A 263 -4.25 -11.11 12.32
C PRO A 263 -5.27 -10.86 13.43
N ASP A 264 -5.30 -11.79 14.39
CA ASP A 264 -6.10 -11.66 15.60
C ASP A 264 -5.75 -10.39 16.40
N PRO A 265 -6.73 -9.73 17.02
CA PRO A 265 -6.51 -8.55 17.85
C PRO A 265 -5.65 -8.90 19.09
N VAL A 266 -4.66 -8.06 19.37
CA VAL A 266 -3.71 -8.26 20.48
C VAL A 266 -4.18 -7.63 21.79
N ILE A 267 -4.99 -6.57 21.72
CA ILE A 267 -5.49 -5.83 22.88
C ILE A 267 -7.02 -5.80 22.83
N GLN A 268 -7.63 -5.97 23.99
CA GLN A 268 -9.06 -5.89 24.20
C GLN A 268 -9.37 -4.84 25.27
N VAL A 269 -10.43 -4.08 25.06
CA VAL A 269 -10.87 -3.04 25.98
C VAL A 269 -12.39 -3.12 26.14
N ALA A 270 -12.88 -3.07 27.37
CA ALA A 270 -14.31 -2.96 27.62
C ALA A 270 -14.78 -1.52 27.37
N ILE A 271 -15.89 -1.36 26.65
CA ILE A 271 -16.52 -0.07 26.38
C ILE A 271 -17.96 -0.05 26.90
N GLU A 272 -18.27 0.96 27.70
CA GLU A 272 -19.60 1.12 28.30
C GLU A 272 -20.25 2.44 27.88
N PRO A 273 -21.49 2.43 27.38
CA PRO A 273 -22.22 3.66 27.10
C PRO A 273 -22.61 4.35 28.40
N LYS A 274 -22.48 5.69 28.47
CA LYS A 274 -22.90 6.43 29.68
C LYS A 274 -24.42 6.50 29.86
N SER A 275 -25.18 6.41 28.76
CA SER A 275 -26.63 6.51 28.78
C SER A 275 -27.27 5.47 27.87
N LYS A 276 -28.54 5.13 28.11
CA LYS A 276 -29.30 4.23 27.22
C LYS A 276 -29.43 4.78 25.79
N ALA A 277 -29.52 6.10 25.64
CA ALA A 277 -29.57 6.73 24.32
C ALA A 277 -28.23 6.58 23.57
N ASP A 278 -27.12 6.51 24.30
CA ASP A 278 -25.80 6.29 23.70
C ASP A 278 -25.52 4.82 23.43
N GLN A 279 -26.26 3.89 24.04
CA GLN A 279 -26.16 2.45 23.72
C GLN A 279 -26.54 2.17 22.26
N GLU A 280 -27.64 2.74 21.77
CA GLU A 280 -28.04 2.58 20.36
C GLU A 280 -27.04 3.23 19.40
N LYS A 281 -26.56 4.43 19.73
CA LYS A 281 -25.54 5.11 18.91
C LYS A 281 -24.21 4.37 18.92
N LEU A 282 -23.81 3.81 20.06
CA LEU A 282 -22.58 3.03 20.20
C LEU A 282 -22.64 1.79 19.31
N SER A 283 -23.74 1.03 19.36
CA SER A 283 -23.94 -0.13 18.49
C SER A 283 -23.85 0.24 17.00
N LEU A 284 -24.46 1.35 16.59
CA LEU A 284 -24.42 1.81 15.20
C LEU A 284 -23.02 2.32 14.79
N ALA A 285 -22.30 3.01 15.68
CA ALA A 285 -20.94 3.46 15.44
C ALA A 285 -19.97 2.28 15.31
N ILE A 286 -20.09 1.30 16.21
CA ILE A 286 -19.31 0.08 16.21
C ILE A 286 -19.52 -0.71 14.92
N GLN A 287 -20.77 -0.91 14.48
CA GLN A 287 -21.05 -1.62 13.22
C GLN A 287 -20.38 -0.93 12.03
N LYS A 288 -20.48 0.40 11.94
CA LYS A 288 -19.85 1.16 10.85
C LYS A 288 -18.32 1.09 10.89
N LEU A 289 -17.72 1.16 12.07
CA LEU A 289 -16.27 1.08 12.22
C LEU A 289 -15.74 -0.33 11.94
N ALA A 290 -16.47 -1.38 12.35
CA ALA A 290 -16.14 -2.76 12.03
C ALA A 290 -16.27 -3.07 10.53
N GLU A 291 -17.17 -2.39 9.81
CA GLU A 291 -17.24 -2.47 8.35
C GLU A 291 -16.06 -1.76 7.66
N GLU A 292 -15.53 -0.69 8.24
CA GLU A 292 -14.37 0.04 7.71
C GLU A 292 -13.06 -0.69 7.98
N ASP A 293 -12.91 -1.27 9.17
CA ASP A 293 -11.71 -1.95 9.63
C ASP A 293 -12.00 -3.41 10.04
N PRO A 294 -11.61 -4.40 9.23
CA PRO A 294 -11.81 -5.81 9.55
C PRO A 294 -10.95 -6.32 10.71
N THR A 295 -9.89 -5.60 11.09
CA THR A 295 -9.06 -5.94 12.25
C THR A 295 -9.71 -5.51 13.58
N PHE A 296 -10.75 -4.67 13.50
CA PHE A 296 -11.53 -4.26 14.65
C PHE A 296 -12.61 -5.29 14.97
N THR A 297 -12.46 -5.94 16.12
CA THR A 297 -13.40 -6.99 16.55
C THR A 297 -14.26 -6.50 17.70
N VAL A 298 -15.49 -7.01 17.76
CA VAL A 298 -16.47 -6.63 18.76
C VAL A 298 -17.10 -7.89 19.29
N LYS A 299 -17.09 -8.06 20.60
CA LYS A 299 -17.74 -9.18 21.28
C LYS A 299 -18.55 -8.65 22.44
N LEU A 300 -19.70 -9.25 22.67
CA LEU A 300 -20.42 -9.08 23.92
C LEU A 300 -19.92 -10.17 24.85
N ASP A 301 -19.40 -9.78 26.01
CA ASP A 301 -19.00 -10.72 27.05
C ASP A 301 -20.27 -11.21 27.76
N GLU A 302 -20.55 -12.51 27.69
CA GLU A 302 -21.78 -13.09 28.24
C GLU A 302 -21.80 -13.16 29.77
N GLU A 303 -20.63 -13.12 30.44
CA GLU A 303 -20.53 -13.17 31.90
C GLU A 303 -20.75 -11.80 32.53
N THR A 304 -20.15 -10.76 31.94
CA THR A 304 -20.23 -9.38 32.44
C THR A 304 -21.34 -8.56 31.79
N GLY A 305 -21.83 -9.00 30.63
CA GLY A 305 -22.78 -8.25 29.80
C GLY A 305 -22.18 -7.00 29.15
N GLN A 306 -20.85 -6.84 29.20
CA GLN A 306 -20.14 -5.67 28.67
C GLN A 306 -19.76 -5.87 27.20
N THR A 307 -19.72 -4.78 26.44
CA THR A 307 -19.19 -4.80 25.07
C THR A 307 -17.67 -4.69 25.12
N VAL A 308 -16.97 -5.68 24.58
CA VAL A 308 -15.51 -5.72 24.47
C VAL A 308 -15.11 -5.44 23.03
N ILE A 309 -14.23 -4.47 22.84
CA ILE A 309 -13.66 -4.10 21.55
C ILE A 309 -12.20 -4.53 21.48
N GLY A 310 -11.80 -5.15 20.37
CA GLY A 310 -10.45 -5.64 20.13
C GLY A 310 -9.78 -4.93 18.98
N GLY A 311 -8.48 -4.67 19.10
CA GLY A 311 -7.69 -4.02 18.07
C GLY A 311 -6.21 -4.42 18.09
N MET A 312 -5.48 -3.87 17.12
CA MET A 312 -4.06 -4.18 16.86
C MET A 312 -3.07 -3.49 17.81
N GLY A 313 -3.52 -2.54 18.63
CA GLY A 313 -2.67 -1.79 19.53
C GLY A 313 -3.44 -0.71 20.29
N GLU A 314 -2.80 -0.12 21.30
CA GLU A 314 -3.39 0.93 22.15
C GLU A 314 -3.77 2.16 21.32
N LEU A 315 -2.82 2.67 20.51
CA LEU A 315 -3.08 3.81 19.63
C LEU A 315 -4.21 3.54 18.63
N HIS A 316 -4.34 2.30 18.15
CA HIS A 316 -5.41 1.94 17.24
C HIS A 316 -6.78 2.07 17.94
N LEU A 317 -6.92 1.51 19.14
CA LEU A 317 -8.15 1.61 19.92
C LEU A 317 -8.46 3.06 20.32
N ASP A 318 -7.46 3.85 20.69
CA ASP A 318 -7.63 5.26 21.04
C ASP A 318 -8.19 6.08 19.87
N VAL A 319 -7.67 5.87 18.66
CA VAL A 319 -8.18 6.53 17.45
C VAL A 319 -9.61 6.11 17.17
N LEU A 320 -9.96 4.82 17.32
CA LEU A 320 -11.33 4.35 17.10
C LEU A 320 -12.30 4.94 18.13
N VAL A 321 -11.92 5.00 19.40
CA VAL A 321 -12.73 5.63 20.45
C VAL A 321 -12.91 7.13 20.19
N ASP A 322 -11.85 7.85 19.78
CA ASP A 322 -11.94 9.26 19.41
C ASP A 322 -12.91 9.47 18.23
N ARG A 323 -12.83 8.61 17.20
CA ARG A 323 -13.76 8.63 16.06
C ARG A 323 -15.20 8.38 16.51
N MET A 324 -15.45 7.42 17.41
CA MET A 324 -16.80 7.20 17.97
C MET A 324 -17.34 8.45 18.69
N LYS A 325 -16.49 9.12 19.47
CA LYS A 325 -16.86 10.36 20.18
C LYS A 325 -17.10 11.53 19.22
N ARG A 326 -16.23 11.72 18.22
CA ARG A 326 -16.26 12.87 17.32
C ARG A 326 -17.29 12.74 16.20
N GLU A 327 -17.32 11.59 15.52
CA GLU A 327 -18.17 11.36 14.35
C GLU A 327 -19.60 10.98 14.75
N PHE A 328 -19.76 10.17 15.79
CA PHE A 328 -21.06 9.63 16.20
C PHE A 328 -21.62 10.29 17.48
N LYS A 329 -20.87 11.20 18.11
CA LYS A 329 -21.27 11.91 19.34
C LYS A 329 -21.71 10.95 20.45
N VAL A 330 -20.97 9.84 20.57
CA VAL A 330 -21.19 8.81 21.59
C VAL A 330 -20.36 9.14 22.81
N GLU A 331 -21.00 9.28 23.96
CA GLU A 331 -20.29 9.29 25.24
C GLU A 331 -20.18 7.88 25.80
N ALA A 332 -18.97 7.32 25.73
CA ALA A 332 -18.63 6.03 26.31
C ALA A 332 -17.45 6.12 27.27
N ASN A 333 -17.50 5.31 28.32
CA ASN A 333 -16.38 5.07 29.23
C ASN A 333 -15.57 3.89 28.71
N VAL A 334 -14.25 4.01 28.82
CA VAL A 334 -13.30 3.02 28.34
C VAL A 334 -12.64 2.39 29.55
N GLY A 335 -12.71 1.07 29.65
CA GLY A 335 -12.05 0.30 30.70
C GLY A 335 -10.53 0.21 30.50
N ALA A 336 -9.85 -0.50 31.40
CA ALA A 336 -8.41 -0.74 31.24
C ALA A 336 -8.14 -1.72 30.09
N PRO A 337 -7.09 -1.50 29.27
CA PRO A 337 -6.71 -2.43 28.23
C PRO A 337 -6.22 -3.75 28.84
N GLN A 338 -6.75 -4.84 28.31
CA GLN A 338 -6.35 -6.20 28.65
C GLN A 338 -5.62 -6.82 27.46
N VAL A 339 -4.56 -7.55 27.76
CA VAL A 339 -3.79 -8.31 26.75
C VAL A 339 -4.53 -9.61 26.47
N ALA A 340 -4.69 -9.94 25.18
CA ALA A 340 -5.26 -11.21 24.76
C ALA A 340 -4.25 -12.35 25.02
N TYR A 341 -4.29 -12.94 26.22
CA TYR A 341 -3.48 -14.12 26.51
C TYR A 341 -3.91 -15.29 25.62
N ARG A 342 -2.92 -15.99 25.06
CA ARG A 342 -3.11 -17.26 24.34
C ARG A 342 -2.47 -18.39 25.14
N GLU A 343 -3.14 -19.52 25.18
CA GLU A 343 -2.61 -20.74 25.78
C GLU A 343 -2.33 -21.77 24.70
N THR A 344 -1.21 -22.50 24.83
CA THR A 344 -0.90 -23.63 23.98
C THR A 344 -0.30 -24.76 24.81
N ILE A 345 -0.58 -26.00 24.42
CA ILE A 345 -0.02 -27.18 25.07
C ILE A 345 1.43 -27.38 24.60
N ARG A 346 2.33 -27.63 25.55
CA ARG A 346 3.76 -27.88 25.23
C ARG A 346 4.07 -29.33 24.90
N LYS A 347 3.16 -30.25 25.24
CA LYS A 347 3.36 -31.69 25.10
C LYS A 347 2.12 -32.35 24.51
N PRO A 348 2.28 -33.38 23.65
CA PRO A 348 1.16 -34.17 23.15
C PRO A 348 0.50 -34.94 24.30
N VAL A 349 -0.83 -35.00 24.29
CA VAL A 349 -1.63 -35.77 25.26
C VAL A 349 -1.98 -37.10 24.61
N GLU A 350 -1.44 -38.22 25.13
CA GLU A 350 -1.60 -39.54 24.51
C GLU A 350 -2.94 -40.23 24.81
N LYS A 351 -3.67 -39.81 25.85
CA LYS A 351 -5.04 -40.26 26.15
C LYS A 351 -5.85 -39.15 26.83
N LEU A 352 -7.02 -38.85 26.27
CA LEU A 352 -8.13 -38.18 26.97
C LEU A 352 -8.95 -39.30 27.63
N GLU A 353 -9.02 -39.35 28.96
CA GLU A 353 -10.01 -40.18 29.69
C GLU A 353 -11.35 -39.44 29.84
#